data_AF-A0A925X188-F1
#
_entry.id   AF-A0A925X188-F1
#
_cell.length_a   1.000
_cell.length_b   1.000
_cell.length_c   1.000
_cell.angle_alpha   90.00
_cell.angle_beta   90.00
_cell.angle_gamma   90.00
#
_symmetry.space_group_name_H-M   'P 1'
#
loop_
_entity.id
_entity.type
_entity.pdbx_description
1 polymer ?
#
loop_
_entity_poly.entity_id
_entity_poly.type
_entity_poly.pdbx_seq_one_letter_code
_entity_poly.pdbx_strand_id
1 'polypeptide(L)'
;MTKSPDPFGTYQSPLVSRNASEQMLRLFSPRYKFTLWRKLWLELARCQRELGLDRITDDALKQMAAHLETIDFEVAADWEKRLRHDVMAHVHTFEQAAPAAKGIIHL
;
A
#
# COMPACT_ATOMS: atom_id res chain seq x y z
N MET A 1 0.35 15.49 -26.75
CA MET A 1 0.16 14.03 -26.73
C MET A 1 1.52 13.37 -26.57
N THR A 2 1.90 13.00 -25.35
CA THR A 2 3.14 12.25 -25.10
C THR A 2 2.94 10.81 -25.53
N LYS A 3 3.71 10.35 -26.51
CA LYS A 3 3.72 8.95 -26.98
C LYS A 3 4.05 8.05 -25.79
N SER A 4 3.29 6.98 -25.56
CA SER A 4 3.67 5.97 -24.56
C SER A 4 5.09 5.47 -24.86
N PRO A 5 5.95 5.31 -23.85
CA PRO A 5 7.33 4.89 -24.07
C PRO A 5 7.37 3.53 -24.77
N ASP A 6 8.31 3.37 -25.69
CA ASP A 6 8.56 2.10 -26.38
C ASP A 6 8.89 1.01 -25.33
N PRO A 7 8.10 -0.07 -25.23
CA PRO A 7 8.34 -1.12 -24.25
C PRO A 7 9.71 -1.79 -24.42
N PHE A 8 10.33 -1.74 -25.61
CA PHE A 8 11.68 -2.25 -25.87
C PHE A 8 12.77 -1.17 -25.79
N GLY A 9 12.40 0.08 -25.52
CA GLY A 9 13.33 1.21 -25.44
C GLY A 9 14.09 1.32 -24.11
N THR A 10 13.78 0.48 -23.13
CA THR A 10 14.41 0.49 -21.80
C THR A 10 14.72 -0.92 -21.30
N TYR A 11 15.69 -1.04 -20.39
CA TYR A 11 16.02 -2.31 -19.73
C TYR A 11 14.79 -2.96 -19.11
N GLN A 12 14.64 -4.26 -19.34
CA GLN A 12 13.69 -5.12 -18.64
C GLN A 12 14.44 -6.29 -18.02
N SER A 13 14.08 -6.66 -16.78
CA SER A 13 14.65 -7.84 -16.15
C SER A 13 14.17 -9.11 -16.85
N PRO A 14 15.07 -9.99 -17.35
CA PRO A 14 14.67 -11.25 -17.98
C PRO A 14 14.02 -12.22 -16.99
N LEU A 15 14.22 -12.02 -15.68
CA LEU A 15 13.47 -12.72 -14.64
C LEU A 15 11.98 -12.39 -14.73
N VAL A 16 11.63 -11.13 -14.99
CA VAL A 16 10.24 -10.66 -15.07
C VAL A 16 9.60 -10.99 -16.42
N SER A 17 10.32 -10.76 -17.52
CA SER A 17 9.74 -10.88 -18.86
C SER A 17 9.75 -12.29 -19.46
N ARG A 18 10.58 -13.21 -18.94
CA ARG A 18 10.77 -14.53 -19.57
C ARG A 18 10.90 -15.71 -18.61
N ASN A 19 11.68 -15.58 -17.54
CA ASN A 19 12.18 -16.76 -16.84
C ASN A 19 11.34 -17.18 -15.62
N ALA A 20 10.76 -16.25 -14.85
CA ALA A 20 10.08 -16.60 -13.60
C ALA A 20 8.61 -17.00 -13.81
N SER A 21 8.08 -17.83 -12.91
CA SER A 21 6.66 -18.19 -12.90
C SER A 21 5.79 -17.02 -12.47
N GLU A 22 4.53 -17.02 -12.91
CA GLU A 22 3.59 -15.96 -12.52
C GLU A 22 3.38 -15.87 -11.00
N GLN A 23 3.39 -17.01 -10.29
CA GLN A 23 3.26 -17.02 -8.83
C GLN A 23 4.41 -16.22 -8.17
N MET A 24 5.63 -16.40 -8.67
CA MET A 24 6.80 -15.70 -8.16
C MET A 24 6.73 -14.20 -8.47
N LEU A 25 6.31 -13.84 -9.68
CA LEU A 25 6.12 -12.43 -10.06
C LEU A 25 5.06 -11.74 -9.21
N ARG A 26 3.95 -12.43 -8.90
CA ARG A 26 2.91 -11.90 -8.01
C ARG A 26 3.43 -11.69 -6.59
N LEU A 27 4.19 -12.65 -6.05
CA LEU A 27 4.75 -12.59 -4.69
C LEU A 27 5.64 -11.35 -4.48
N PHE A 28 6.46 -11.00 -5.48
CA PHE A 28 7.34 -9.83 -5.44
C PHE A 28 6.73 -8.56 -6.03
N SER A 29 5.44 -8.57 -6.36
CA SER A 29 4.79 -7.42 -6.97
C SER A 29 4.57 -6.28 -5.94
N PRO A 30 4.58 -5.01 -6.38
CA PRO A 30 4.20 -3.88 -5.53
C PRO A 30 2.80 -4.05 -4.93
N ARG A 31 1.85 -4.57 -5.70
CA ARG A 31 0.48 -4.87 -5.22
C ARG A 31 0.52 -5.79 -4.00
N TYR A 32 1.26 -6.89 -4.08
CA TYR A 32 1.39 -7.83 -2.96
C TYR A 32 2.08 -7.19 -1.75
N LYS A 33 3.23 -6.51 -1.96
CA LYS A 33 3.97 -5.79 -0.90
C LYS A 33 3.06 -4.83 -0.13
N PHE A 34 2.37 -3.94 -0.82
CA PHE A 34 1.61 -2.87 -0.16
C PHE A 34 0.26 -3.34 0.38
N THR A 35 -0.35 -4.39 -0.20
CA THR A 35 -1.46 -5.10 0.44
C THR A 35 -1.01 -5.71 1.77
N LEU A 36 0.19 -6.32 1.83
CA LEU A 36 0.73 -6.85 3.08
C LEU A 36 0.97 -5.75 4.12
N TRP A 37 1.49 -4.58 3.73
CA TRP A 37 1.63 -3.44 4.65
C TRP A 37 0.29 -3.03 5.26
N ARG A 38 -0.76 -2.90 4.45
CA ARG A 38 -2.12 -2.57 4.94
C ARG A 38 -2.66 -3.63 5.89
N LYS A 39 -2.42 -4.91 5.60
CA LYS A 39 -2.78 -6.04 6.50
C LYS A 39 -2.03 -5.92 7.83
N LEU A 40 -0.72 -5.67 7.81
CA LEU A 40 0.07 -5.50 9.02
C LEU A 40 -0.40 -4.31 9.86
N TRP A 41 -0.72 -3.16 9.24
CA TRP A 41 -1.26 -2.02 9.97
C TRP A 41 -2.65 -2.27 10.55
N LEU A 42 -3.51 -3.01 9.84
CA LEU A 42 -4.81 -3.41 10.38
C LEU A 42 -4.64 -4.31 11.60
N GLU A 43 -3.78 -5.33 11.53
CA GLU A 43 -3.52 -6.22 12.65
C GLU A 43 -2.88 -5.48 13.84
N LEU A 44 -1.94 -4.57 13.56
CA LEU A 44 -1.38 -3.69 14.60
C LEU A 44 -2.49 -2.90 15.32
N ALA A 45 -3.39 -2.26 14.56
CA ALA A 45 -4.48 -1.48 15.13
C ALA A 45 -5.46 -2.36 15.94
N ARG A 46 -5.74 -3.60 15.48
CA ARG A 46 -6.55 -4.56 16.24
C ARG A 46 -5.91 -4.90 17.59
N CYS A 47 -4.63 -5.28 17.59
CA CYS A 47 -3.90 -5.61 18.81
C CYS A 47 -3.80 -4.40 19.76
N GLN A 48 -3.53 -3.20 19.25
CA GLN A 48 -3.49 -1.98 20.05
C GLN A 48 -4.84 -1.69 20.72
N ARG A 49 -5.96 -1.91 20.01
CA ARG A 49 -7.30 -1.76 20.58
C ARG A 49 -7.58 -2.78 21.68
N GLU A 50 -7.19 -4.05 21.47
CA GLU A 50 -7.32 -5.11 22.48
C GLU A 50 -6.52 -4.79 23.75
N LEU A 51 -5.42 -4.06 23.62
CA LEU A 51 -4.60 -3.56 24.73
C LEU A 51 -5.15 -2.27 25.38
N GLY A 52 -6.30 -1.76 24.94
CA GLY A 52 -6.99 -0.63 25.57
C GLY A 52 -6.75 0.75 24.94
N LEU A 53 -6.24 0.83 23.69
CA LEU A 53 -6.18 2.11 22.98
C LEU A 53 -7.55 2.51 22.42
N ASP A 54 -8.36 3.17 23.24
CA ASP A 54 -9.77 3.53 22.94
C ASP A 54 -9.96 4.45 21.72
N ARG A 55 -8.90 5.15 21.28
CA ARG A 55 -8.93 5.99 20.08
C ARG A 55 -9.07 5.18 18.76
N ILE A 56 -8.86 3.87 18.81
CA ILE A 56 -9.01 2.97 17.66
C ILE A 56 -10.46 2.49 17.63
N THR A 57 -11.27 3.09 16.76
CA THR A 57 -12.71 2.81 16.68
C THR A 57 -13.04 1.61 15.79
N ASP A 58 -14.22 1.02 15.97
CA ASP A 58 -14.75 0.00 15.05
C ASP A 58 -14.84 0.49 13.61
N ASP A 59 -15.18 1.76 13.41
CA ASP A 59 -15.28 2.37 12.09
C ASP A 59 -13.90 2.46 11.40
N ALA A 60 -12.87 2.86 12.14
CA ALA A 60 -11.49 2.88 11.64
C ALA A 60 -11.05 1.49 11.13
N LEU A 61 -11.25 0.44 11.95
CA LEU A 61 -10.88 -0.93 11.58
C LEU A 61 -11.69 -1.45 10.38
N LYS A 62 -12.99 -1.12 10.31
CA LYS A 62 -13.85 -1.48 9.17
C LYS A 62 -13.38 -0.84 7.87
N GLN A 63 -13.07 0.46 7.89
CA GLN A 63 -12.57 1.17 6.70
C GLN A 63 -11.20 0.61 6.27
N MET A 64 -10.28 0.38 7.20
CA MET A 64 -8.99 -0.25 6.89
C MET A 64 -9.18 -1.62 6.21
N ALA A 65 -10.06 -2.48 6.75
CA ALA A 65 -10.33 -3.80 6.20
C ALA A 65 -10.96 -3.75 4.79
N ALA A 66 -11.86 -2.79 4.54
CA ALA A 66 -12.52 -2.62 3.24
C ALA A 66 -11.54 -2.19 2.12
N HIS A 67 -10.40 -1.61 2.48
CA HIS A 67 -9.46 -1.03 1.52
C HIS A 67 -8.08 -1.72 1.52
N LEU A 68 -7.97 -2.99 1.94
CA LEU A 68 -6.67 -3.68 1.97
C LEU A 68 -6.03 -3.86 0.57
N GLU A 69 -6.83 -4.12 -0.47
CA GLU A 69 -6.34 -4.47 -1.81
C GLU A 69 -6.52 -3.33 -2.85
N THR A 70 -7.34 -2.34 -2.50
CA THR A 70 -7.65 -1.16 -3.32
C THR A 70 -6.64 -0.05 -3.04
N ILE A 71 -5.50 -0.10 -3.73
CA ILE A 71 -4.38 0.84 -3.56
C ILE A 71 -4.32 1.80 -4.75
N ASP A 72 -4.41 3.10 -4.47
CA ASP A 72 -4.14 4.17 -5.43
C ASP A 72 -2.63 4.43 -5.49
N PHE A 73 -1.99 3.91 -6.53
CA PHE A 73 -0.54 4.03 -6.72
C PHE A 73 -0.11 5.42 -7.19
N GLU A 74 -1.00 6.18 -7.83
CA GLU A 74 -0.69 7.54 -8.27
C GLU A 74 -0.63 8.47 -7.07
N VAL A 75 -1.61 8.36 -6.16
CA VAL A 75 -1.60 9.09 -4.89
C VAL A 75 -0.37 8.73 -4.04
N ALA A 76 0.00 7.45 -3.98
CA ALA A 76 1.21 7.01 -3.29
C ALA A 76 2.48 7.62 -3.92
N ALA A 77 2.59 7.62 -5.24
CA ALA A 77 3.72 8.22 -5.94
C ALA A 77 3.81 9.74 -5.71
N ASP A 78 2.68 10.44 -5.70
CA ASP A 78 2.62 11.88 -5.40
C ASP A 78 3.07 12.20 -3.98
N TRP A 79 2.64 11.40 -3.00
CA TRP A 79 3.12 11.53 -1.63
C TRP A 79 4.60 11.19 -1.51
N GLU A 80 5.07 10.12 -2.15
CA GLU A 80 6.47 9.70 -2.08
C GLU A 80 7.38 10.77 -2.69
N LYS A 81 6.96 11.41 -3.79
CA LYS A 81 7.68 12.55 -4.39
C LYS A 81 7.79 13.73 -3.44
N ARG A 82 6.76 14.01 -2.64
CA ARG A 82 6.72 15.13 -1.68
C ARG A 82 7.52 14.82 -0.41
N LEU A 83 7.37 13.62 0.13
CA LEU A 83 7.91 13.22 1.44
C LEU A 83 9.28 12.57 1.36
N ARG A 84 9.65 12.06 0.18
CA ARG A 84 10.86 11.26 -0.06
C ARG A 84 10.94 10.01 0.84
N HIS A 85 9.77 9.45 1.18
CA HIS A 85 9.64 8.32 2.07
C HIS A 85 8.43 7.45 1.69
N ASP A 86 8.68 6.21 1.25
CA ASP A 86 7.65 5.30 0.71
C ASP A 86 6.65 4.81 1.78
N VAL A 87 7.13 4.44 2.97
CA VAL A 87 6.26 4.08 4.11
C VAL A 87 5.26 5.19 4.40
N MET A 88 5.74 6.41 4.64
CA MET A 88 4.86 7.53 4.96
C MET A 88 3.94 7.92 3.80
N ALA A 89 4.38 7.77 2.56
CA ALA A 89 3.52 7.94 1.40
C ALA A 89 2.35 6.96 1.39
N HIS A 90 2.63 5.69 1.67
CA HIS A 90 1.59 4.65 1.76
C HIS A 90 0.71 4.80 3.00
N VAL A 91 1.22 5.33 4.12
CA VAL A 91 0.40 5.73 5.29
C VAL A 91 -0.62 6.77 4.86
N HIS A 92 -0.19 7.92 4.30
CA HIS A 92 -1.12 8.96 3.87
C HIS A 92 -2.09 8.51 2.78
N THR A 93 -1.63 7.68 1.85
CA THR A 93 -2.50 7.08 0.82
C THR A 93 -3.57 6.19 1.46
N PHE A 94 -3.23 5.45 2.51
CA PHE A 94 -4.19 4.59 3.19
C PHE A 94 -5.15 5.39 4.08
N GLU A 95 -4.68 6.46 4.74
CA GLU A 95 -5.54 7.40 5.47
C GLU A 95 -6.57 8.07 4.57
N GLN A 96 -6.23 8.37 3.32
CA GLN A 96 -7.20 8.90 2.35
C GLN A 96 -8.27 7.89 1.98
N ALA A 97 -7.91 6.60 1.86
CA ALA A 97 -8.85 5.52 1.60
C ALA A 97 -9.68 5.14 2.84
N ALA A 98 -9.14 5.33 4.05
CA ALA A 98 -9.80 5.04 5.33
C ALA A 98 -9.74 6.26 6.26
N PRO A 99 -10.55 7.32 6.00
CA PRO A 99 -10.50 8.57 6.76
C PRO A 99 -10.71 8.41 8.28
N ALA A 100 -11.51 7.44 8.72
CA ALA A 100 -11.72 7.17 10.15
C ALA A 100 -10.48 6.59 10.84
N ALA A 101 -9.55 6.01 10.08
CA ALA A 101 -8.28 5.50 10.58
C ALA A 101 -7.15 6.54 10.53
N LYS A 102 -7.43 7.78 10.11
CA LYS A 102 -6.41 8.83 10.06
C LYS A 102 -5.77 9.06 11.42
N GLY A 103 -4.44 9.11 11.44
CA GLY A 103 -3.63 9.32 12.63
C GLY A 103 -3.43 8.06 13.50
N ILE A 104 -4.12 6.94 13.23
CA ILE A 104 -3.88 5.66 13.92
C ILE A 104 -3.12 4.63 13.07
N ILE A 105 -3.03 4.84 11.75
CA ILE A 105 -2.23 3.99 10.87
C ILE A 105 -0.76 4.18 11.23
N HIS A 106 -0.04 3.08 11.51
CA HIS A 106 1.37 3.07 11.93
C HIS A 106 1.64 3.78 13.28
N LEU A 107 0.67 3.72 14.20
CA LEU A 107 0.77 4.24 15.57
C LEU A 107 1.86 3.55 16.40
#